data_AF-A0A507FSA5-F1
#
_entry.id   AF-A0A507FSA5-F1
#
_cell.length_a   1.000
_cell.length_b   1.000
_cell.length_c   1.000
_cell.angle_alpha   90.00
_cell.angle_beta   90.00
_cell.angle_gamma   90.00
#
_symmetry.space_group_name_H-M   'P 1'
#
loop_
_entity.id
_entity.type
_entity.pdbx_description
1 polymer ?
#
loop_
_entity_poly.entity_id
_entity_poly.type
_entity_poly.pdbx_seq_one_letter_code
_entity_poly.pdbx_strand_id
1 'polypeptide(L)'
;MPAVRPNQNGVDDELHDLKLRFELLEGDRKAYYETSQWAIRQNKEEISTLRSQNKELSESIARMKKNDMESQTLRNSMTELEKFDHRICEIHKKYDELQAEARMKEERLREMNDNLEDLKREAELVKSNLQDSPQAKEIRMLENRLDKAMIKYNEAQSIRKTYEHIVKKLQDERLTFDNQLATFEKTLKAKKQDALELEMMSRDANHAKEVAKAELARFEQQINEERRQRERDLQIRKELVKQKMEINDKLDRKSLQLDDTNADTNKEADSNKEAYDEAKERKMSEYEETMRLIKEATGVSDINEVIAKFQSQGDTHKHLVQLQESNEARIEDLKKRKAEILAEHDTLKFSGEVKATHSQRLVEEFKTHLKDTQAHTQETKMRFERVAKLLNNTKAGIQHLCEKLETVNLPDKPPKLSMSDENVKPLLEVCISKLEQLTISLEGKELPEPVQPTAAQIQQQGEPPSILQVNPSVLPAFNTRVKLHAVEFEEDLADEEDENDDEHGEVPDRETIKKHTNQMINARLKKSQPKKSKKKKVKDDEDD
;
A
#
# COMPACT_ATOMS: atom_id res chain seq x y z
N MET A 1 -41.28 219.87 -53.95
CA MET A 1 -39.90 220.43 -53.88
C MET A 1 -39.63 220.86 -52.45
N PRO A 2 -38.40 220.77 -51.90
CA PRO A 2 -37.27 219.81 -52.12
C PRO A 2 -36.82 219.12 -50.79
N ALA A 3 -36.32 217.87 -50.67
CA ALA A 3 -35.00 217.23 -51.03
C ALA A 3 -33.81 217.62 -50.09
N VAL A 4 -32.73 216.85 -49.72
CA VAL A 4 -31.88 215.78 -50.36
C VAL A 4 -31.03 214.93 -49.33
N ARG A 5 -31.07 213.56 -49.34
CA ARG A 5 -30.00 212.48 -49.15
C ARG A 5 -28.91 212.49 -48.01
N PRO A 6 -28.05 211.44 -47.73
CA PRO A 6 -28.09 209.93 -47.91
C PRO A 6 -27.47 208.97 -46.79
N ASN A 7 -27.78 207.65 -46.88
CA ASN A 7 -26.96 206.39 -46.70
C ASN A 7 -26.63 205.61 -45.38
N GLN A 8 -26.48 204.26 -45.57
CA GLN A 8 -25.87 203.16 -44.75
C GLN A 8 -26.62 202.67 -43.48
N ASN A 9 -27.21 201.46 -43.38
CA ASN A 9 -27.20 200.18 -44.12
C ASN A 9 -25.95 199.28 -44.01
N GLY A 10 -25.45 198.98 -42.79
CA GLY A 10 -24.37 198.00 -42.61
C GLY A 10 -24.45 197.11 -41.36
N VAL A 11 -25.11 197.56 -40.27
CA VAL A 11 -25.00 196.90 -38.95
C VAL A 11 -26.08 195.84 -38.71
N ASP A 12 -27.25 195.96 -39.33
CA ASP A 12 -28.37 195.02 -39.11
C ASP A 12 -28.16 193.66 -39.83
N ASP A 13 -27.47 193.65 -40.98
CA ASP A 13 -27.19 192.41 -41.73
C ASP A 13 -26.21 191.50 -40.98
N GLU A 14 -25.14 192.05 -40.38
CA GLU A 14 -24.18 191.30 -39.56
C GLU A 14 -24.84 190.66 -38.32
N LEU A 15 -25.83 191.34 -37.73
CA LEU A 15 -26.59 190.83 -36.58
C LEU A 15 -27.56 189.69 -36.98
N HIS A 16 -28.07 189.69 -38.21
CA HIS A 16 -28.95 188.63 -38.69
C HIS A 16 -28.17 187.34 -38.99
N ASP A 17 -27.01 187.45 -39.63
CA ASP A 17 -26.14 186.33 -39.99
C ASP A 17 -25.60 185.60 -38.75
N LEU A 18 -25.28 186.35 -37.68
CA LEU A 18 -24.84 185.78 -36.40
C LEU A 18 -25.95 184.96 -35.70
N LYS A 19 -27.22 185.36 -35.83
CA LYS A 19 -28.37 184.59 -35.28
C LYS A 19 -28.57 183.28 -36.03
N LEU A 20 -28.52 183.32 -37.36
CA LEU A 20 -28.68 182.13 -38.20
C LEU A 20 -27.59 181.07 -37.89
N ARG A 21 -26.36 181.52 -37.65
CA ARG A 21 -25.24 180.66 -37.25
C ARG A 21 -25.41 180.03 -35.86
N PHE A 22 -26.09 180.71 -34.92
CA PHE A 22 -26.37 180.16 -33.59
C PHE A 22 -27.45 179.07 -33.65
N GLU A 23 -28.51 179.30 -34.42
CA GLU A 23 -29.63 178.36 -34.59
C GLU A 23 -29.18 177.06 -35.26
N LEU A 24 -28.26 177.13 -36.24
CA LEU A 24 -27.63 175.94 -36.84
C LEU A 24 -26.81 175.14 -35.81
N LEU A 25 -26.08 175.83 -34.93
CA LEU A 25 -25.25 175.20 -33.89
C LEU A 25 -26.09 174.52 -32.79
N GLU A 26 -27.26 175.06 -32.46
CA GLU A 26 -28.24 174.38 -31.60
C GLU A 26 -28.87 173.16 -32.28
N GLY A 27 -29.13 173.25 -33.59
CA GLY A 27 -29.55 172.12 -34.43
C GLY A 27 -28.56 170.95 -34.38
N ASP A 28 -27.28 171.22 -34.66
CA ASP A 28 -26.21 170.22 -34.58
C ASP A 28 -26.09 169.64 -33.16
N ARG A 29 -26.09 170.49 -32.12
CA ARG A 29 -26.00 170.01 -30.72
C ARG A 29 -27.16 169.08 -30.35
N LYS A 30 -28.36 169.36 -30.87
CA LYS A 30 -29.54 168.51 -30.65
C LYS A 30 -29.42 167.18 -31.41
N ALA A 31 -29.01 167.21 -32.68
CA ALA A 31 -28.79 166.01 -33.49
C ALA A 31 -27.76 165.06 -32.84
N TYR A 32 -26.60 165.58 -32.40
CA TYR A 32 -25.59 164.79 -31.69
C TYR A 32 -26.13 164.15 -30.40
N TYR A 33 -26.95 164.87 -29.64
CA TYR A 33 -27.54 164.32 -28.41
C TYR A 33 -28.57 163.24 -28.71
N GLU A 34 -29.42 163.41 -29.72
CA GLU A 34 -30.41 162.42 -30.14
C GLU A 34 -29.73 161.15 -30.69
N THR A 35 -28.69 161.26 -31.52
CA THR A 35 -27.90 160.13 -32.00
C THR A 35 -27.20 159.39 -30.85
N SER A 36 -26.62 160.10 -29.89
CA SER A 36 -26.00 159.50 -28.70
C SER A 36 -27.01 158.73 -27.83
N GLN A 37 -28.18 159.32 -27.57
CA GLN A 37 -29.25 158.66 -26.81
C GLN A 37 -29.82 157.43 -27.55
N TRP A 38 -29.90 157.48 -28.88
CA TRP A 38 -30.32 156.34 -29.70
C TRP A 38 -29.32 155.18 -29.61
N ALA A 39 -28.01 155.45 -29.76
CA ALA A 39 -26.95 154.45 -29.61
C ALA A 39 -26.93 153.82 -28.19
N ILE A 40 -27.15 154.63 -27.14
CA ILE A 40 -27.25 154.12 -25.76
C ILE A 40 -28.46 153.18 -25.58
N ARG A 41 -29.59 153.43 -26.25
CA ARG A 41 -30.75 152.52 -26.24
C ARG A 41 -30.45 151.22 -26.96
N GLN A 42 -29.88 151.29 -28.17
CA GLN A 42 -29.51 150.11 -28.97
C GLN A 42 -28.56 149.18 -28.19
N ASN A 43 -27.50 149.74 -27.58
CA ASN A 43 -26.55 148.98 -26.77
C ASN A 43 -27.20 148.32 -25.54
N LYS A 44 -28.22 148.95 -24.93
CA LYS A 44 -28.96 148.34 -23.80
C LYS A 44 -29.82 147.16 -24.24
N GLU A 45 -30.41 147.24 -25.42
CA GLU A 45 -31.23 146.17 -25.99
C GLU A 45 -30.36 144.95 -26.36
N GLU A 46 -29.20 145.18 -26.97
CA GLU A 46 -28.20 144.14 -27.29
C GLU A 46 -27.63 143.44 -26.03
N ILE A 47 -27.36 144.19 -24.95
CA ILE A 47 -26.96 143.59 -23.66
C ILE A 47 -28.09 142.70 -23.08
N SER A 48 -29.36 143.04 -23.34
CA SER A 48 -30.50 142.25 -22.88
C SER A 48 -30.62 140.92 -23.64
N THR A 49 -30.50 140.95 -24.97
CA THR A 49 -30.57 139.73 -25.81
C THR A 49 -29.42 138.78 -25.51
N LEU A 50 -28.18 139.29 -25.40
CA LEU A 50 -27.00 138.49 -25.03
C LEU A 50 -27.13 137.83 -23.65
N ARG A 51 -27.80 138.46 -22.68
CA ARG A 51 -28.08 137.86 -21.37
C ARG A 51 -29.11 136.72 -21.45
N SER A 52 -30.14 136.86 -22.28
CA SER A 52 -31.13 135.78 -22.50
C SER A 52 -30.47 134.55 -23.14
N GLN A 53 -29.68 134.76 -24.19
CA GLN A 53 -28.97 133.68 -24.90
C GLN A 53 -27.99 132.92 -23.99
N ASN A 54 -27.24 133.62 -23.12
CA ASN A 54 -26.36 132.97 -22.14
C ASN A 54 -27.11 132.11 -21.12
N LYS A 55 -28.35 132.49 -20.76
CA LYS A 55 -29.19 131.69 -19.87
C LYS A 55 -29.64 130.40 -20.55
N GLU A 56 -30.14 130.48 -21.78
CA GLU A 56 -30.58 129.32 -22.57
C GLU A 56 -29.43 128.32 -22.82
N LEU A 57 -28.24 128.81 -23.17
CA LEU A 57 -27.05 127.97 -23.34
C LEU A 57 -26.67 127.24 -22.04
N SER A 58 -26.75 127.91 -20.88
CA SER A 58 -26.47 127.31 -19.58
C SER A 58 -27.48 126.21 -19.22
N GLU A 59 -28.77 126.42 -19.49
CA GLU A 59 -29.83 125.42 -19.28
C GLU A 59 -29.66 124.21 -20.22
N SER A 60 -29.21 124.41 -21.46
CA SER A 60 -28.91 123.35 -22.43
C SER A 60 -27.75 122.45 -21.97
N ILE A 61 -26.64 123.04 -21.51
CA ILE A 61 -25.47 122.31 -20.98
C ILE A 61 -25.86 121.46 -19.76
N ALA A 62 -26.72 121.98 -18.88
CA ALA A 62 -27.19 121.24 -17.70
C ALA A 62 -28.00 119.98 -18.07
N ARG A 63 -28.83 120.03 -19.14
CA ARG A 63 -29.59 118.87 -19.62
C ARG A 63 -28.69 117.78 -20.19
N MET A 64 -27.70 118.16 -21.03
CA MET A 64 -26.78 117.19 -21.64
C MET A 64 -25.99 116.40 -20.58
N LYS A 65 -25.48 117.07 -19.53
CA LYS A 65 -24.76 116.40 -18.44
C LYS A 65 -25.60 115.38 -17.65
N LYS A 66 -26.92 115.54 -17.60
CA LYS A 66 -27.80 114.58 -16.90
C LYS A 66 -27.95 113.27 -17.67
N ASN A 67 -28.19 113.34 -18.98
CA ASN A 67 -28.38 112.14 -19.82
C ASN A 67 -27.10 111.28 -19.90
N ASP A 68 -25.93 111.90 -19.87
CA ASP A 68 -24.64 111.19 -19.96
C ASP A 68 -24.39 110.31 -18.73
N MET A 69 -24.78 110.79 -17.54
CA MET A 69 -24.73 110.00 -16.29
C MET A 69 -25.70 108.81 -16.30
N GLU A 70 -26.91 108.97 -16.86
CA GLU A 70 -27.89 107.87 -16.97
C GLU A 70 -27.46 106.80 -18.00
N SER A 71 -26.61 107.13 -18.98
CA SER A 71 -26.02 106.14 -19.91
C SER A 71 -24.81 105.40 -19.33
N GLN A 72 -23.99 106.03 -18.49
CA GLN A 72 -22.81 105.38 -17.89
C GLN A 72 -23.17 104.29 -16.88
N THR A 73 -24.27 104.43 -16.14
CA THR A 73 -24.71 103.42 -15.16
C THR A 73 -25.17 102.13 -15.82
N LEU A 74 -25.80 102.20 -17.00
CA LEU A 74 -26.24 101.00 -17.75
C LEU A 74 -25.09 100.13 -18.26
N ARG A 75 -23.93 100.73 -18.60
CA ARG A 75 -22.76 100.00 -19.13
C ARG A 75 -21.96 99.24 -18.08
N ASN A 76 -22.06 99.61 -16.80
CA ASN A 76 -21.29 98.97 -15.72
C ASN A 76 -21.98 97.74 -15.09
N SER A 77 -23.20 97.41 -15.52
CA SER A 77 -23.89 96.18 -15.13
C SER A 77 -23.61 95.07 -16.14
N MET A 78 -22.52 94.33 -15.94
CA MET A 78 -22.21 93.11 -16.71
C MET A 78 -23.43 92.17 -16.68
N THR A 79 -23.91 91.80 -17.86
CA THR A 79 -25.15 91.05 -18.03
C THR A 79 -24.99 89.62 -17.52
N GLU A 80 -26.08 89.00 -17.04
CA GLU A 80 -26.02 87.60 -16.54
C GLU A 80 -25.50 86.63 -17.60
N LEU A 81 -25.74 86.93 -18.89
CA LEU A 81 -25.24 86.14 -20.03
C LEU A 81 -23.70 86.08 -20.06
N GLU A 82 -23.01 87.21 -19.88
CA GLU A 82 -21.54 87.27 -19.89
C GLU A 82 -20.90 86.50 -18.73
N LYS A 83 -21.63 86.34 -17.61
CA LYS A 83 -21.23 85.49 -16.48
C LYS A 83 -21.40 84.00 -16.79
N PHE A 84 -22.45 83.61 -17.51
CA PHE A 84 -22.61 82.24 -18.00
C PHE A 84 -21.53 81.88 -19.02
N ASP A 85 -21.21 82.77 -19.96
CA ASP A 85 -20.15 82.54 -20.94
C ASP A 85 -18.77 82.36 -20.28
N HIS A 86 -18.42 83.19 -19.29
CA HIS A 86 -17.20 82.99 -18.49
C HIS A 86 -17.19 81.61 -17.82
N ARG A 87 -18.31 81.17 -17.24
CA ARG A 87 -18.41 79.88 -16.57
C ARG A 87 -18.35 78.70 -17.54
N ILE A 88 -18.85 78.84 -18.76
CA ILE A 88 -18.69 77.86 -19.85
C ILE A 88 -17.22 77.77 -20.25
N CYS A 89 -16.53 78.90 -20.43
CA CYS A 89 -15.09 78.94 -20.72
C CYS A 89 -14.24 78.29 -19.61
N GLU A 90 -14.57 78.52 -18.34
CA GLU A 90 -13.91 77.82 -17.21
C GLU A 90 -14.14 76.30 -17.23
N ILE A 91 -15.34 75.86 -17.59
CA ILE A 91 -15.69 74.43 -17.67
C ILE A 91 -14.97 73.77 -18.84
N HIS A 92 -14.92 74.40 -20.02
CA HIS A 92 -14.14 73.92 -21.16
C HIS A 92 -12.66 73.83 -20.83
N LYS A 93 -12.07 74.86 -20.20
CA LYS A 93 -10.67 74.81 -19.78
C LYS A 93 -10.38 73.65 -18.83
N LYS A 94 -11.25 73.42 -17.82
CA LYS A 94 -11.14 72.28 -16.89
C LYS A 94 -11.33 70.94 -17.61
N TYR A 95 -12.20 70.87 -18.61
CA TYR A 95 -12.37 69.68 -19.44
C TYR A 95 -11.12 69.38 -20.26
N ASP A 96 -10.53 70.38 -20.91
CA ASP A 96 -9.30 70.24 -21.71
C ASP A 96 -8.11 69.83 -20.83
N GLU A 97 -7.98 70.43 -19.64
CA GLU A 97 -6.98 70.06 -18.61
C GLU A 97 -7.14 68.58 -18.20
N LEU A 98 -8.36 68.13 -17.87
CA LEU A 98 -8.64 66.73 -17.51
C LEU A 98 -8.45 65.77 -18.70
N GLN A 99 -8.77 66.18 -19.93
CA GLN A 99 -8.58 65.37 -21.14
C GLN A 99 -7.09 65.24 -21.51
N ALA A 100 -6.27 66.24 -21.20
CA ALA A 100 -4.81 66.14 -21.30
C ALA A 100 -4.23 65.20 -20.25
N GLU A 101 -4.69 65.30 -18.99
CA GLU A 101 -4.27 64.40 -17.91
C GLU A 101 -4.65 62.93 -18.18
N ALA A 102 -5.86 62.69 -18.69
CA ALA A 102 -6.31 61.37 -19.12
C ALA A 102 -5.43 60.79 -20.23
N ARG A 103 -5.11 61.59 -21.26
CA ARG A 103 -4.21 61.16 -22.36
C ARG A 103 -2.80 60.81 -21.86
N MET A 104 -2.20 61.61 -20.97
CA MET A 104 -0.89 61.26 -20.40
C MET A 104 -0.94 59.98 -19.56
N LYS A 105 -2.05 59.70 -18.86
CA LYS A 105 -2.23 58.44 -18.12
C LYS A 105 -2.42 57.24 -19.04
N GLU A 106 -3.14 57.38 -20.15
CA GLU A 106 -3.30 56.33 -21.17
C GLU A 106 -1.99 56.03 -21.91
N GLU A 107 -1.15 57.04 -22.16
CA GLU A 107 0.18 56.87 -22.75
C GLU A 107 1.12 56.13 -21.79
N ARG A 108 1.18 56.56 -20.53
CA ARG A 108 1.94 55.86 -19.48
C ARG A 108 1.46 54.43 -19.22
N LEU A 109 0.17 54.14 -19.36
CA LEU A 109 -0.37 52.78 -19.28
C LEU A 109 0.03 51.92 -20.48
N ARG A 110 0.17 52.50 -21.68
CA ARG A 110 0.72 51.80 -22.85
C ARG A 110 2.19 51.48 -22.65
N GLU A 111 3.01 52.48 -22.29
CA GLU A 111 4.43 52.25 -21.94
C GLU A 111 4.59 51.15 -20.89
N MET A 112 3.78 51.16 -19.83
CA MET A 112 3.86 50.15 -18.76
C MET A 112 3.41 48.76 -19.24
N ASN A 113 2.44 48.65 -20.15
CA ASN A 113 2.05 47.37 -20.76
C ASN A 113 3.12 46.85 -21.72
N ASP A 114 3.70 47.70 -22.55
CA ASP A 114 4.75 47.32 -23.51
C ASP A 114 5.99 46.76 -22.77
N ASN A 115 6.43 47.44 -21.70
CA ASN A 115 7.46 46.95 -20.79
C ASN A 115 7.10 45.60 -20.14
N LEU A 116 5.82 45.37 -19.83
CA LEU A 116 5.34 44.11 -19.24
C LEU A 116 5.36 42.97 -20.27
N GLU A 117 5.05 43.25 -21.55
CA GLU A 117 5.20 42.27 -22.63
C GLU A 117 6.67 41.94 -22.93
N ASP A 118 7.56 42.93 -22.90
CA ASP A 118 8.99 42.73 -23.07
C ASP A 118 9.56 41.82 -21.96
N LEU A 119 9.24 42.12 -20.69
CA LEU A 119 9.63 41.29 -19.54
C LEU A 119 9.03 39.88 -19.59
N LYS A 120 7.82 39.70 -20.12
CA LYS A 120 7.24 38.36 -20.34
C LYS A 120 8.03 37.57 -21.38
N ARG A 121 8.37 38.20 -22.52
CA ARG A 121 9.17 37.57 -23.59
C ARG A 121 10.57 37.20 -23.10
N GLU A 122 11.20 38.04 -22.29
CA GLU A 122 12.48 37.73 -21.64
C GLU A 122 12.36 36.54 -20.66
N ALA A 123 11.31 36.51 -19.83
CA ALA A 123 11.08 35.39 -18.89
C ALA A 123 10.83 34.05 -19.59
N GLU A 124 10.19 34.04 -20.76
CA GLU A 124 10.01 32.85 -21.59
C GLU A 124 11.33 32.37 -22.22
N LEU A 125 12.17 33.29 -22.71
CA LEU A 125 13.52 33.00 -23.20
C LEU A 125 14.44 32.45 -22.10
N VAL A 126 14.34 32.95 -20.86
CA VAL A 126 15.10 32.38 -19.74
C VAL A 126 14.63 30.95 -19.42
N LYS A 127 13.31 30.69 -19.43
CA LYS A 127 12.77 29.34 -19.18
C LYS A 127 13.18 28.31 -20.22
N SER A 128 13.16 28.64 -21.52
CA SER A 128 13.59 27.72 -22.57
C SER A 128 15.08 27.40 -22.46
N ASN A 129 15.92 28.43 -22.27
CA ASN A 129 17.36 28.25 -22.05
C ASN A 129 17.68 27.43 -20.78
N LEU A 130 16.85 27.51 -19.73
CA LEU A 130 17.01 26.67 -18.54
C LEU A 130 16.70 25.19 -18.80
N GLN A 131 15.79 24.87 -19.72
CA GLN A 131 15.50 23.48 -20.10
C GLN A 131 16.55 22.88 -21.06
N ASP A 132 17.18 23.72 -21.88
CA ASP A 132 18.25 23.31 -22.81
C ASP A 132 19.67 23.46 -22.24
N SER A 133 19.78 23.99 -21.02
CA SER A 133 21.01 24.08 -20.23
C SER A 133 21.80 22.75 -20.22
N PRO A 134 23.14 22.80 -20.30
CA PRO A 134 23.96 21.60 -20.20
C PRO A 134 23.79 20.91 -18.84
N GLN A 135 23.58 21.66 -17.75
CA GLN A 135 23.27 21.09 -16.43
C GLN A 135 21.92 20.34 -16.43
N ALA A 136 20.88 20.89 -17.06
CA ALA A 136 19.58 20.21 -17.17
C ALA A 136 19.67 18.90 -17.98
N LYS A 137 20.52 18.86 -19.01
CA LYS A 137 20.83 17.64 -19.79
C LYS A 137 21.64 16.63 -18.98
N GLU A 138 22.60 17.08 -18.18
CA GLU A 138 23.36 16.22 -17.26
C GLU A 138 22.48 15.59 -16.18
N ILE A 139 21.60 16.37 -15.54
CA ILE A 139 20.62 15.88 -14.56
C ILE A 139 19.75 14.77 -15.18
N ARG A 140 19.15 15.00 -16.36
CA ARG A 140 18.37 13.97 -17.07
C ARG A 140 19.18 12.72 -17.38
N MET A 141 20.47 12.83 -17.72
CA MET A 141 21.33 11.66 -17.95
C MET A 141 21.61 10.89 -16.65
N LEU A 142 21.80 11.58 -15.53
CA LEU A 142 22.01 10.98 -14.21
C LEU A 142 20.73 10.29 -13.71
N GLU A 143 19.57 10.91 -13.86
CA GLU A 143 18.25 10.32 -13.58
C GLU A 143 18.05 9.03 -14.39
N ASN A 144 18.19 9.09 -15.73
CA ASN A 144 18.09 7.92 -16.61
C ASN A 144 19.10 6.81 -16.26
N ARG A 145 20.26 7.16 -15.71
CA ARG A 145 21.29 6.19 -15.25
C ARG A 145 20.92 5.60 -13.89
N LEU A 146 20.32 6.37 -12.99
CA LEU A 146 19.80 5.91 -11.71
C LEU A 146 18.63 4.94 -11.92
N ASP A 147 17.66 5.28 -12.78
CA ASP A 147 16.52 4.41 -13.11
C ASP A 147 17.00 3.07 -13.68
N LYS A 148 17.96 3.09 -14.61
CA LYS A 148 18.60 1.87 -15.14
C LYS A 148 19.33 1.06 -14.08
N ALA A 149 19.88 1.71 -13.05
CA ALA A 149 20.50 1.02 -11.92
C ALA A 149 19.45 0.42 -10.98
N MET A 150 18.34 1.12 -10.71
CA MET A 150 17.21 0.63 -9.91
C MET A 150 16.52 -0.57 -10.58
N ILE A 151 16.27 -0.51 -11.88
CA ILE A 151 15.71 -1.65 -12.64
C ILE A 151 16.61 -2.89 -12.50
N LYS A 152 17.93 -2.73 -12.72
CA LYS A 152 18.90 -3.83 -12.57
C LYS A 152 18.99 -4.36 -11.13
N TYR A 153 18.90 -3.47 -10.13
CA TYR A 153 18.88 -3.87 -8.72
C TYR A 153 17.64 -4.69 -8.39
N ASN A 154 16.45 -4.25 -8.82
CA ASN A 154 15.19 -4.96 -8.61
C ASN A 154 15.17 -6.32 -9.33
N GLU A 155 15.69 -6.39 -10.56
CA GLU A 155 15.84 -7.63 -11.32
C GLU A 155 16.81 -8.59 -10.63
N ALA A 156 17.99 -8.12 -10.20
CA ALA A 156 18.94 -8.91 -9.43
C ALA A 156 18.36 -9.38 -8.08
N GLN A 157 17.57 -8.55 -7.40
CA GLN A 157 16.89 -8.92 -6.15
C GLN A 157 15.81 -9.98 -6.38
N SER A 158 15.05 -9.89 -7.49
CA SER A 158 14.09 -10.91 -7.90
C SER A 158 14.77 -12.26 -8.14
N ILE A 159 15.83 -12.27 -8.96
CA ILE A 159 16.65 -13.46 -9.23
C ILE A 159 17.23 -14.03 -7.92
N ARG A 160 17.72 -13.17 -7.02
CA ARG A 160 18.23 -13.60 -5.70
C ARG A 160 17.16 -14.29 -4.86
N LYS A 161 15.94 -13.73 -4.78
CA LYS A 161 14.80 -14.36 -4.09
C LYS A 161 14.45 -15.73 -4.69
N THR A 162 14.49 -15.87 -6.02
CA THR A 162 14.26 -17.17 -6.68
C THR A 162 15.33 -18.19 -6.29
N TYR A 163 16.61 -17.81 -6.28
CA TYR A 163 17.69 -18.70 -5.82
C TYR A 163 17.60 -19.01 -4.32
N GLU A 164 17.23 -18.04 -3.46
CA GLU A 164 16.96 -18.28 -2.03
C GLU A 164 15.84 -19.33 -1.85
N HIS A 165 14.76 -19.25 -2.64
CA HIS A 165 13.69 -20.26 -2.61
C HIS A 165 14.14 -21.63 -3.09
N ILE A 166 14.90 -21.71 -4.19
CA ILE A 166 15.47 -22.97 -4.71
C ILE A 166 16.39 -23.61 -3.66
N VAL A 167 17.28 -22.83 -3.04
CA VAL A 167 18.17 -23.31 -1.98
C VAL A 167 17.38 -23.81 -0.77
N LYS A 168 16.32 -23.12 -0.35
CA LYS A 168 15.45 -23.58 0.73
C LYS A 168 14.79 -24.92 0.39
N LYS A 169 14.19 -25.05 -0.80
CA LYS A 169 13.58 -26.31 -1.26
C LYS A 169 14.58 -27.47 -1.30
N LEU A 170 15.80 -27.24 -1.80
CA LEU A 170 16.86 -28.25 -1.81
C LEU A 170 17.34 -28.62 -0.40
N GLN A 171 17.29 -27.70 0.57
CA GLN A 171 17.57 -28.00 1.98
C GLN A 171 16.44 -28.83 2.62
N ASP A 172 15.18 -28.49 2.36
CA ASP A 172 14.01 -29.24 2.83
C ASP A 172 14.00 -30.67 2.25
N GLU A 173 14.26 -30.81 0.94
CA GLU A 173 14.40 -32.11 0.26
C GLU A 173 15.56 -32.93 0.84
N ARG A 174 16.72 -32.29 1.08
CA ARG A 174 17.88 -32.96 1.71
C ARG A 174 17.54 -33.56 3.07
N LEU A 175 16.82 -32.82 3.92
CA LEU A 175 16.35 -33.33 5.22
C LEU A 175 15.36 -34.50 5.07
N THR A 176 14.61 -34.53 3.98
CA THR A 176 13.64 -35.58 3.69
C THR A 176 14.32 -36.86 3.18
N PHE A 177 15.43 -36.76 2.44
CA PHE A 177 16.15 -37.94 1.92
C PHE A 177 16.69 -38.86 3.01
N ASP A 178 17.17 -38.35 4.14
CA ASP A 178 17.66 -39.19 5.25
C ASP A 178 16.53 -40.07 5.83
N ASN A 179 15.31 -39.52 5.94
CA ASN A 179 14.14 -40.28 6.37
C ASN A 179 13.72 -41.32 5.31
N GLN A 180 13.70 -40.94 4.03
CA GLN A 180 13.43 -41.89 2.94
C GLN A 180 14.45 -43.04 2.94
N LEU A 181 15.74 -42.74 3.07
CA LEU A 181 16.82 -43.73 3.19
C LEU A 181 16.57 -44.68 4.37
N ALA A 182 16.27 -44.15 5.56
CA ALA A 182 15.95 -44.97 6.73
C ALA A 182 14.73 -45.89 6.51
N THR A 183 13.71 -45.44 5.78
CA THR A 183 12.57 -46.31 5.41
C THR A 183 12.97 -47.41 4.41
N PHE A 184 13.83 -47.09 3.43
CA PHE A 184 14.38 -48.09 2.50
C PHE A 184 15.30 -49.09 3.19
N GLU A 185 16.15 -48.66 4.12
CA GLU A 185 16.99 -49.55 4.92
C GLU A 185 16.15 -50.48 5.81
N LYS A 186 15.11 -49.95 6.46
CA LYS A 186 14.19 -50.75 7.28
C LYS A 186 13.44 -51.80 6.45
N THR A 187 12.91 -51.42 5.28
CA THR A 187 12.22 -52.34 4.38
C THR A 187 13.17 -53.36 3.75
N LEU A 188 14.40 -52.97 3.38
CA LEU A 188 15.44 -53.88 2.92
C LEU A 188 15.84 -54.89 4.01
N LYS A 189 15.96 -54.45 5.27
CA LYS A 189 16.26 -55.34 6.40
C LYS A 189 15.13 -56.35 6.63
N ALA A 190 13.88 -55.91 6.59
CA ALA A 190 12.72 -56.81 6.65
C ALA A 190 12.72 -57.81 5.48
N LYS A 191 12.94 -57.37 4.24
CA LYS A 191 12.97 -58.27 3.07
C LYS A 191 14.15 -59.25 3.08
N LYS A 192 15.29 -58.88 3.66
CA LYS A 192 16.40 -59.82 3.93
C LYS A 192 16.01 -60.88 4.96
N GLN A 193 15.27 -60.51 6.01
CA GLN A 193 14.74 -61.45 7.00
C GLN A 193 13.71 -62.40 6.37
N ASP A 194 12.71 -61.88 5.62
CA ASP A 194 11.74 -62.67 4.87
C ASP A 194 12.43 -63.71 3.95
N ALA A 195 13.50 -63.29 3.27
CA ALA A 195 14.26 -64.16 2.35
C ALA A 195 15.02 -65.28 3.09
N LEU A 196 15.61 -64.99 4.25
CA LEU A 196 16.26 -66.00 5.09
C LEU A 196 15.24 -67.01 5.64
N GLU A 197 14.07 -66.55 6.05
CA GLU A 197 12.98 -67.42 6.52
C GLU A 197 12.46 -68.33 5.41
N LEU A 198 12.26 -67.80 4.19
CA LEU A 198 11.94 -68.60 3.01
C LEU A 198 13.04 -69.60 2.64
N GLU A 199 14.32 -69.25 2.82
CA GLU A 199 15.43 -70.17 2.58
C GLU A 199 15.46 -71.32 3.61
N MET A 200 15.17 -71.03 4.89
CA MET A 200 15.01 -72.06 5.93
C MET A 200 13.83 -72.98 5.62
N MET A 201 12.64 -72.42 5.32
CA MET A 201 11.47 -73.21 4.91
C MET A 201 11.74 -74.08 3.67
N SER A 202 12.54 -73.58 2.72
CA SER A 202 12.98 -74.34 1.54
C SER A 202 13.93 -75.49 1.91
N ARG A 203 14.86 -75.29 2.86
CA ARG A 203 15.71 -76.36 3.39
C ARG A 203 14.88 -77.44 4.08
N ASP A 204 13.93 -77.06 4.92
CA ASP A 204 13.04 -77.98 5.64
C ASP A 204 12.15 -78.77 4.68
N ALA A 205 11.54 -78.10 3.70
CA ALA A 205 10.73 -78.75 2.67
C ALA A 205 11.54 -79.72 1.78
N ASN A 206 12.78 -79.37 1.44
CA ASN A 206 13.68 -80.29 0.73
C ASN A 206 14.10 -81.47 1.62
N HIS A 207 14.36 -81.25 2.91
CA HIS A 207 14.68 -82.33 3.84
C HIS A 207 13.50 -83.31 3.98
N ALA A 208 12.29 -82.81 4.22
CA ALA A 208 11.07 -83.62 4.29
C ALA A 208 10.83 -84.43 2.99
N LYS A 209 11.10 -83.83 1.82
CA LYS A 209 11.03 -84.50 0.52
C LYS A 209 12.06 -85.63 0.38
N GLU A 210 13.31 -85.42 0.79
CA GLU A 210 14.33 -86.49 0.72
C GLU A 210 14.07 -87.60 1.75
N VAL A 211 13.54 -87.28 2.94
CA VAL A 211 13.06 -88.28 3.90
C VAL A 211 11.93 -89.13 3.29
N ALA A 212 10.88 -88.49 2.75
CA ALA A 212 9.76 -89.20 2.12
C ALA A 212 10.19 -90.07 0.93
N LYS A 213 11.17 -89.62 0.12
CA LYS A 213 11.79 -90.43 -0.93
C LYS A 213 12.56 -91.64 -0.37
N ALA A 214 13.32 -91.45 0.71
CA ALA A 214 14.10 -92.53 1.33
C ALA A 214 13.17 -93.59 1.94
N GLU A 215 12.06 -93.17 2.57
CA GLU A 215 11.00 -94.07 3.05
C GLU A 215 10.33 -94.81 1.89
N LEU A 216 9.95 -94.12 0.82
CA LEU A 216 9.38 -94.73 -0.38
C LEU A 216 10.33 -95.78 -0.99
N ALA A 217 11.60 -95.44 -1.18
CA ALA A 217 12.61 -96.38 -1.69
C ALA A 217 12.80 -97.60 -0.78
N ARG A 218 12.75 -97.41 0.55
CA ARG A 218 12.79 -98.51 1.52
C ARG A 218 11.56 -99.41 1.43
N PHE A 219 10.36 -98.86 1.27
CA PHE A 219 9.14 -99.64 1.06
C PHE A 219 9.14 -100.37 -0.28
N GLU A 220 9.61 -99.75 -1.36
CA GLU A 220 9.78 -100.40 -2.66
C GLU A 220 10.78 -101.57 -2.57
N GLN A 221 11.91 -101.40 -1.88
CA GLN A 221 12.88 -102.47 -1.64
C GLN A 221 12.25 -103.62 -0.83
N GLN A 222 11.50 -103.31 0.24
CA GLN A 222 10.81 -104.31 1.04
C GLN A 222 9.79 -105.10 0.20
N ILE A 223 8.94 -104.42 -0.58
CA ILE A 223 7.94 -105.05 -1.45
C ILE A 223 8.62 -105.93 -2.52
N ASN A 224 9.77 -105.50 -3.05
CA ASN A 224 10.54 -106.29 -4.02
C ASN A 224 11.19 -107.52 -3.38
N GLU A 225 11.72 -107.43 -2.15
CA GLU A 225 12.26 -108.58 -1.43
C GLU A 225 11.13 -109.56 -1.04
N GLU A 226 9.96 -109.08 -0.60
CA GLU A 226 8.77 -109.91 -0.34
C GLU A 226 8.22 -110.58 -1.61
N ARG A 227 8.28 -109.90 -2.77
CA ARG A 227 7.97 -110.52 -4.08
C ARG A 227 8.97 -111.62 -4.42
N ARG A 228 10.27 -111.34 -4.27
CA ARG A 228 11.37 -112.29 -4.50
C ARG A 228 11.32 -113.48 -3.55
N GLN A 229 10.92 -113.29 -2.29
CA GLN A 229 10.67 -114.37 -1.33
C GLN A 229 9.48 -115.24 -1.77
N ARG A 230 8.33 -114.62 -2.09
CA ARG A 230 7.16 -115.37 -2.58
C ARG A 230 7.42 -116.11 -3.88
N GLU A 231 8.23 -115.55 -4.79
CA GLU A 231 8.65 -116.24 -6.02
C GLU A 231 9.56 -117.43 -5.72
N ARG A 232 10.53 -117.30 -4.81
CA ARG A 232 11.35 -118.42 -4.32
C ARG A 232 10.50 -119.52 -3.69
N ASP A 233 9.57 -119.17 -2.79
CA ASP A 233 8.67 -120.13 -2.14
C ASP A 233 7.76 -120.83 -3.15
N LEU A 234 7.25 -120.10 -4.14
CA LEU A 234 6.42 -120.63 -5.21
C LEU A 234 7.22 -121.54 -6.15
N GLN A 235 8.50 -121.25 -6.39
CA GLN A 235 9.41 -122.13 -7.13
C GLN A 235 9.72 -123.41 -6.33
N ILE A 236 10.07 -123.32 -5.04
CA ILE A 236 10.28 -124.48 -4.16
C ILE A 236 9.02 -125.36 -4.12
N ARG A 237 7.83 -124.76 -4.00
CA ARG A 237 6.55 -125.50 -4.05
C ARG A 237 6.32 -126.16 -5.41
N LYS A 238 6.63 -125.51 -6.53
CA LYS A 238 6.58 -126.11 -7.88
C LYS A 238 7.53 -127.30 -8.00
N GLU A 239 8.75 -127.17 -7.50
CA GLU A 239 9.75 -128.25 -7.51
C GLU A 239 9.32 -129.42 -6.63
N LEU A 240 8.78 -129.18 -5.43
CA LEU A 240 8.19 -130.21 -4.56
C LEU A 240 6.97 -130.90 -5.20
N VAL A 241 6.09 -130.16 -5.88
CA VAL A 241 4.97 -130.74 -6.63
C VAL A 241 5.48 -131.57 -7.80
N LYS A 242 6.49 -131.11 -8.55
CA LYS A 242 7.12 -131.89 -9.62
C LYS A 242 7.77 -133.16 -9.08
N GLN A 243 8.53 -133.08 -7.99
CA GLN A 243 9.10 -134.26 -7.32
C GLN A 243 8.01 -135.22 -6.83
N LYS A 244 6.90 -134.70 -6.27
CA LYS A 244 5.74 -135.52 -5.91
C LYS A 244 5.09 -136.17 -7.12
N MET A 245 4.98 -135.49 -8.27
CA MET A 245 4.48 -136.09 -9.51
C MET A 245 5.46 -137.16 -10.04
N GLU A 246 6.77 -136.91 -10.03
CA GLU A 246 7.77 -137.92 -10.43
C GLU A 246 7.81 -139.12 -9.47
N ILE A 247 7.54 -138.93 -8.18
CA ILE A 247 7.38 -140.00 -7.19
C ILE A 247 6.04 -140.71 -7.36
N ASN A 248 4.95 -139.99 -7.66
CA ASN A 248 3.64 -140.57 -7.92
C ASN A 248 3.65 -141.39 -9.21
N ASP A 249 4.26 -140.91 -10.29
CA ASP A 249 4.46 -141.70 -11.52
C ASP A 249 5.30 -142.96 -11.26
N LYS A 250 6.28 -142.89 -10.35
CA LYS A 250 7.06 -144.07 -9.89
C LYS A 250 6.27 -144.97 -8.94
N LEU A 251 5.33 -144.42 -8.17
CA LEU A 251 4.45 -145.14 -7.27
C LEU A 251 3.30 -145.78 -8.01
N ASP A 252 2.65 -145.14 -8.99
CA ASP A 252 1.64 -145.76 -9.86
C ASP A 252 2.27 -146.93 -10.63
N ARG A 253 3.52 -146.78 -11.10
CA ARG A 253 4.33 -147.89 -11.66
C ARG A 253 4.66 -149.01 -10.66
N LYS A 254 4.55 -148.80 -9.35
CA LYS A 254 4.78 -149.79 -8.28
C LYS A 254 3.50 -150.28 -7.58
N SER A 255 2.44 -149.48 -7.61
CA SER A 255 1.11 -149.71 -7.04
C SER A 255 0.33 -150.66 -7.95
N LEU A 256 0.59 -150.61 -9.26
CA LEU A 256 0.34 -151.72 -10.20
C LEU A 256 1.11 -153.03 -9.89
N GLN A 257 1.87 -153.11 -8.78
CA GLN A 257 2.66 -154.30 -8.42
C GLN A 257 2.57 -154.76 -6.96
N LEU A 258 2.17 -153.94 -5.99
CA LEU A 258 2.10 -154.33 -4.58
C LEU A 258 0.92 -153.67 -3.84
N ASP A 259 -0.21 -154.36 -3.89
CA ASP A 259 -1.26 -154.26 -2.86
C ASP A 259 -0.87 -155.09 -1.61
N ASP A 260 -1.51 -154.74 -0.50
CA ASP A 260 -1.79 -155.56 0.70
C ASP A 260 -0.89 -155.44 1.98
N THR A 261 -1.60 -155.53 3.11
CA THR A 261 -1.23 -155.74 4.53
C THR A 261 -0.79 -154.58 5.45
N ASN A 262 -1.78 -154.11 6.25
CA ASN A 262 -1.85 -154.17 7.73
C ASN A 262 -0.76 -153.54 8.65
N ALA A 263 -1.01 -153.20 9.92
CA ALA A 263 -2.21 -152.79 10.67
C ALA A 263 -1.82 -152.27 12.08
N ASP A 264 -2.58 -151.30 12.59
CA ASP A 264 -2.98 -150.98 13.98
C ASP A 264 -2.14 -151.39 15.23
N THR A 265 -1.98 -150.46 16.19
CA THR A 265 -2.20 -150.69 17.65
C THR A 265 -2.10 -149.39 18.48
N ASN A 266 -2.69 -149.37 19.68
CA ASN A 266 -3.06 -148.19 20.46
C ASN A 266 -2.85 -148.42 21.99
N LYS A 267 -2.91 -147.35 22.81
CA LYS A 267 -2.94 -147.29 24.31
C LYS A 267 -1.63 -147.58 25.07
N GLU A 268 -1.38 -147.08 26.30
CA GLU A 268 -1.95 -145.99 27.14
C GLU A 268 -0.89 -145.54 28.19
N ALA A 269 -1.23 -144.56 29.03
CA ALA A 269 -0.36 -143.81 29.96
C ALA A 269 0.30 -144.58 31.13
N ASP A 270 1.27 -143.94 31.80
CA ASP A 270 1.34 -143.93 33.27
C ASP A 270 2.01 -142.65 33.84
N SER A 271 1.70 -142.31 35.10
CA SER A 271 1.93 -141.01 35.76
C SER A 271 2.88 -141.08 36.96
N ASN A 272 3.67 -140.03 37.23
CA ASN A 272 4.20 -139.77 38.59
C ASN A 272 4.89 -138.39 38.79
N LYS A 273 4.20 -137.38 39.39
CA LYS A 273 4.87 -136.30 40.17
C LYS A 273 4.01 -135.34 41.03
N GLU A 274 2.80 -135.73 41.43
CA GLU A 274 1.91 -134.85 42.23
C GLU A 274 2.33 -134.75 43.70
N ALA A 275 2.93 -133.63 44.12
CA ALA A 275 2.99 -133.15 45.53
C ALA A 275 3.71 -131.80 45.71
N TYR A 276 4.67 -131.44 44.84
CA TYR A 276 5.45 -130.20 45.00
C TYR A 276 4.91 -129.02 44.18
N ASP A 277 3.97 -129.29 43.26
CA ASP A 277 3.43 -128.28 42.35
C ASP A 277 2.16 -127.59 42.86
N GLU A 278 1.34 -128.23 43.71
CA GLU A 278 0.04 -127.67 44.15
C GLU A 278 0.14 -126.26 44.80
N ALA A 279 1.20 -126.01 45.56
CA ALA A 279 1.45 -124.69 46.18
C ALA A 279 1.96 -123.63 45.19
N LYS A 280 2.60 -124.04 44.08
CA LYS A 280 2.94 -123.16 42.96
C LYS A 280 1.73 -122.93 42.07
N GLU A 281 0.94 -123.96 41.83
CA GLU A 281 -0.26 -123.97 40.99
C GLU A 281 -1.35 -123.05 41.55
N ARG A 282 -1.57 -123.05 42.87
CA ARG A 282 -2.46 -122.05 43.52
C ARG A 282 -2.00 -120.61 43.28
N LYS A 283 -0.70 -120.32 43.44
CA LYS A 283 -0.15 -118.99 43.12
C LYS A 283 -0.18 -118.67 41.63
N MET A 284 0.00 -119.66 40.77
CA MET A 284 -0.10 -119.53 39.32
C MET A 284 -1.53 -119.16 38.93
N SER A 285 -2.52 -119.82 39.52
CA SER A 285 -3.96 -119.51 39.37
C SER A 285 -4.30 -118.09 39.85
N GLU A 286 -3.81 -117.66 41.02
CA GLU A 286 -3.94 -116.27 41.49
C GLU A 286 -3.31 -115.25 40.51
N TYR A 287 -2.13 -115.56 39.96
CA TYR A 287 -1.48 -114.71 38.95
C TYR A 287 -2.22 -114.74 37.60
N GLU A 288 -2.82 -115.86 37.21
CA GLU A 288 -3.61 -115.99 35.98
C GLU A 288 -4.95 -115.25 36.09
N GLU A 289 -5.64 -115.32 37.24
CA GLU A 289 -6.89 -114.59 37.49
C GLU A 289 -6.64 -113.07 37.51
N THR A 290 -5.61 -112.62 38.22
CA THR A 290 -5.22 -111.19 38.21
C THR A 290 -4.74 -110.72 36.83
N MET A 291 -4.00 -111.55 36.08
CA MET A 291 -3.60 -111.25 34.70
C MET A 291 -4.82 -111.18 33.76
N ARG A 292 -5.81 -112.07 33.93
CA ARG A 292 -7.06 -112.05 33.16
C ARG A 292 -7.85 -110.78 33.42
N LEU A 293 -7.96 -110.35 34.69
CA LEU A 293 -8.60 -109.09 35.07
C LEU A 293 -7.90 -107.87 34.44
N ILE A 294 -6.56 -107.87 34.40
CA ILE A 294 -5.78 -106.80 33.74
C ILE A 294 -6.01 -106.81 32.22
N LYS A 295 -6.02 -107.98 31.58
CA LYS A 295 -6.31 -108.11 30.13
C LYS A 295 -7.71 -107.64 29.77
N GLU A 296 -8.70 -107.95 30.60
CA GLU A 296 -10.09 -107.49 30.44
C GLU A 296 -10.20 -105.97 30.63
N ALA A 297 -9.62 -105.42 31.69
CA ALA A 297 -9.65 -103.97 31.97
C ALA A 297 -8.87 -103.11 30.96
N THR A 298 -7.81 -103.66 30.34
CA THR A 298 -7.03 -102.97 29.29
C THR A 298 -7.52 -103.24 27.87
N GLY A 299 -8.39 -104.24 27.69
CA GLY A 299 -8.89 -104.69 26.38
C GLY A 299 -7.79 -105.25 25.48
N VAL A 300 -6.90 -106.09 26.03
CA VAL A 300 -5.69 -106.57 25.35
C VAL A 300 -5.51 -108.08 25.48
N SER A 301 -5.15 -108.74 24.40
CA SER A 301 -5.04 -110.21 24.33
C SER A 301 -3.69 -110.74 24.83
N ASP A 302 -2.58 -110.06 24.56
CA ASP A 302 -1.24 -110.49 24.98
C ASP A 302 -0.66 -109.67 26.14
N ILE A 303 0.13 -110.33 26.99
CA ILE A 303 0.80 -109.71 28.16
C ILE A 303 1.83 -108.67 27.71
N ASN A 304 2.53 -108.91 26.60
CA ASN A 304 3.52 -107.97 26.08
C ASN A 304 2.85 -106.68 25.56
N GLU A 305 1.67 -106.79 24.95
CA GLU A 305 0.87 -105.64 24.52
C GLU A 305 0.35 -104.83 25.72
N VAL A 306 -0.01 -105.48 26.84
CA VAL A 306 -0.37 -104.79 28.10
C VAL A 306 0.82 -103.97 28.59
N ILE A 307 2.01 -104.58 28.67
CA ILE A 307 3.25 -103.90 29.10
C ILE A 307 3.57 -102.72 28.18
N ALA A 308 3.47 -102.89 26.86
CA ALA A 308 3.72 -101.84 25.87
C ALA A 308 2.70 -100.68 25.99
N LYS A 309 1.42 -100.95 26.24
CA LYS A 309 0.42 -99.91 26.53
C LYS A 309 0.74 -99.16 27.82
N PHE A 310 1.07 -99.85 28.92
CA PHE A 310 1.44 -99.20 30.18
C PHE A 310 2.70 -98.34 30.05
N GLN A 311 3.71 -98.80 29.31
CA GLN A 311 4.92 -98.02 29.04
C GLN A 311 4.61 -96.77 28.21
N SER A 312 3.90 -96.91 27.08
CA SER A 312 3.54 -95.77 26.22
C SER A 312 2.60 -94.78 26.91
N GLN A 313 1.68 -95.24 27.76
CA GLN A 313 0.84 -94.38 28.60
C GLN A 313 1.67 -93.65 29.68
N GLY A 314 2.64 -94.33 30.29
CA GLY A 314 3.59 -93.72 31.23
C GLY A 314 4.45 -92.64 30.57
N ASP A 315 4.94 -92.88 29.35
CA ASP A 315 5.73 -91.90 28.61
C ASP A 315 4.87 -90.74 28.08
N THR A 316 3.64 -91.00 27.67
CA THR A 316 2.65 -89.95 27.33
C THR A 316 2.34 -89.09 28.55
N HIS A 317 2.18 -89.69 29.73
CA HIS A 317 1.96 -88.96 30.98
C HIS A 317 3.17 -88.09 31.34
N LYS A 318 4.40 -88.62 31.29
CA LYS A 318 5.62 -87.82 31.50
C LYS A 318 5.70 -86.64 30.53
N HIS A 319 5.39 -86.86 29.25
CA HIS A 319 5.41 -85.80 28.25
C HIS A 319 4.35 -84.72 28.52
N LEU A 320 3.13 -85.11 28.93
CA LEU A 320 2.08 -84.16 29.32
C LEU A 320 2.45 -83.36 30.57
N VAL A 321 3.10 -83.98 31.57
CA VAL A 321 3.61 -83.27 32.76
C VAL A 321 4.70 -82.27 32.38
N GLN A 322 5.69 -82.68 31.56
CA GLN A 322 6.72 -81.76 31.05
C GLN A 322 6.13 -80.60 30.23
N LEU A 323 5.09 -80.86 29.44
CA LEU A 323 4.39 -79.85 28.67
C LEU A 323 3.58 -78.91 29.58
N GLN A 324 2.98 -79.42 30.66
CA GLN A 324 2.33 -78.59 31.68
C GLN A 324 3.35 -77.68 32.37
N GLU A 325 4.45 -78.23 32.90
CA GLU A 325 5.52 -77.46 33.56
C GLU A 325 6.10 -76.37 32.64
N SER A 326 6.37 -76.71 31.37
CA SER A 326 6.85 -75.76 30.35
C SER A 326 5.84 -74.64 30.05
N ASN A 327 4.53 -74.97 30.00
CA ASN A 327 3.49 -73.97 29.81
C ASN A 327 3.29 -73.09 31.04
N GLU A 328 3.36 -73.64 32.26
CA GLU A 328 3.28 -72.88 33.51
C GLU A 328 4.45 -71.90 33.63
N ALA A 329 5.68 -72.34 33.36
CA ALA A 329 6.86 -71.46 33.29
C ALA A 329 6.69 -70.35 32.24
N ARG A 330 6.20 -70.69 31.04
CA ARG A 330 5.93 -69.70 29.98
C ARG A 330 4.84 -68.70 30.36
N ILE A 331 3.82 -69.12 31.11
CA ILE A 331 2.78 -68.22 31.65
C ILE A 331 3.38 -67.28 32.70
N GLU A 332 4.28 -67.76 33.56
CA GLU A 332 4.95 -66.92 34.55
C GLU A 332 5.85 -65.86 33.89
N ASP A 333 6.66 -66.26 32.90
CA ASP A 333 7.49 -65.34 32.11
C ASP A 333 6.66 -64.28 31.38
N LEU A 334 5.52 -64.66 30.77
CA LEU A 334 4.61 -63.72 30.12
C LEU A 334 3.95 -62.77 31.13
N LYS A 335 3.65 -63.23 32.35
CA LYS A 335 3.16 -62.36 33.44
C LYS A 335 4.23 -61.36 33.89
N LYS A 336 5.49 -61.78 34.04
CA LYS A 336 6.63 -60.89 34.38
C LYS A 336 6.83 -59.81 33.31
N ARG A 337 6.96 -60.20 32.04
CA ARG A 337 7.09 -59.25 30.91
C ARG A 337 5.91 -58.29 30.81
N LYS A 338 4.68 -58.76 31.06
CA LYS A 338 3.51 -57.88 31.11
C LYS A 338 3.61 -56.85 32.24
N ALA A 339 4.09 -57.24 33.42
CA ALA A 339 4.27 -56.31 34.54
C ALA A 339 5.39 -55.30 34.25
N GLU A 340 6.51 -55.72 33.67
CA GLU A 340 7.62 -54.86 33.23
C GLU A 340 7.15 -53.81 32.20
N ILE A 341 6.44 -54.24 31.14
CA ILE A 341 5.91 -53.33 30.11
C ILE A 341 4.87 -52.36 30.67
N LEU A 342 4.05 -52.78 31.63
CA LEU A 342 3.09 -51.88 32.29
C LEU A 342 3.81 -50.83 33.16
N ALA A 343 4.84 -51.22 33.91
CA ALA A 343 5.66 -50.29 34.68
C ALA A 343 6.38 -49.28 33.77
N GLU A 344 6.97 -49.74 32.66
CA GLU A 344 7.59 -48.86 31.66
C GLU A 344 6.56 -47.87 31.09
N HIS A 345 5.39 -48.35 30.67
CA HIS A 345 4.31 -47.52 30.15
C HIS A 345 3.84 -46.44 31.14
N ASP A 346 3.71 -46.78 32.43
CA ASP A 346 3.32 -45.80 33.43
C ASP A 346 4.44 -44.76 33.67
N THR A 347 5.73 -45.16 33.70
CA THR A 347 6.83 -44.18 33.75
C THR A 347 6.89 -43.27 32.51
N LEU A 348 6.55 -43.80 31.33
CA LEU A 348 6.47 -43.02 30.09
C LEU A 348 5.30 -42.03 30.09
N LYS A 349 4.12 -42.42 30.62
CA LYS A 349 2.99 -41.50 30.81
C LYS A 349 3.35 -40.33 31.72
N PHE A 350 3.79 -40.62 32.94
CA PHE A 350 4.09 -39.56 33.92
C PHE A 350 5.26 -38.68 33.48
N SER A 351 6.31 -39.25 32.86
CA SER A 351 7.43 -38.45 32.34
C SER A 351 7.07 -37.66 31.08
N GLY A 352 6.15 -38.16 30.24
CA GLY A 352 5.63 -37.45 29.08
C GLY A 352 4.78 -36.25 29.47
N GLU A 353 3.84 -36.43 30.41
CA GLU A 353 2.95 -35.37 30.89
C GLU A 353 3.71 -34.25 31.63
N VAL A 354 4.71 -34.60 32.46
CA VAL A 354 5.58 -33.62 33.12
C VAL A 354 6.43 -32.84 32.11
N LYS A 355 6.95 -33.49 31.05
CA LYS A 355 7.68 -32.80 29.97
C LYS A 355 6.78 -31.89 29.14
N ALA A 356 5.55 -32.33 28.82
CA ALA A 356 4.59 -31.54 28.06
C ALA A 356 4.16 -30.29 28.83
N THR A 357 3.79 -30.43 30.11
CA THR A 357 3.40 -29.29 30.98
C THR A 357 4.56 -28.33 31.25
N HIS A 358 5.80 -28.83 31.42
CA HIS A 358 6.98 -27.97 31.54
C HIS A 358 7.27 -27.22 30.23
N SER A 359 7.16 -27.88 29.07
CA SER A 359 7.32 -27.25 27.75
C SER A 359 6.25 -26.18 27.49
N GLN A 360 4.99 -26.43 27.86
CA GLN A 360 3.92 -25.45 27.76
C GLN A 360 4.20 -24.20 28.61
N ARG A 361 4.60 -24.37 29.88
CA ARG A 361 4.99 -23.23 30.75
C ARG A 361 6.17 -22.44 30.18
N LEU A 362 7.20 -23.12 29.67
CA LEU A 362 8.35 -22.45 29.05
C LEU A 362 7.95 -21.65 27.79
N VAL A 363 7.00 -22.17 26.99
CA VAL A 363 6.42 -21.44 25.86
C VAL A 363 5.59 -20.24 26.31
N GLU A 364 4.85 -20.33 27.43
CA GLU A 364 4.14 -19.20 28.02
C GLU A 364 5.09 -18.13 28.56
N GLU A 365 6.17 -18.52 29.26
CA GLU A 365 7.24 -17.63 29.72
C GLU A 365 7.95 -16.91 28.56
N PHE A 366 8.24 -17.62 27.46
CA PHE A 366 8.79 -16.96 26.26
C PHE A 366 7.78 -16.04 25.56
N LYS A 367 6.49 -16.39 25.55
CA LYS A 367 5.42 -15.52 25.01
C LYS A 367 5.24 -14.25 25.83
N THR A 368 5.31 -14.33 27.16
CA THR A 368 5.24 -13.13 28.02
C THR A 368 6.49 -12.26 27.86
N HIS A 369 7.70 -12.85 27.87
CA HIS A 369 8.93 -12.11 27.57
C HIS A 369 8.92 -11.44 26.18
N LEU A 370 8.39 -12.11 25.14
CA LEU A 370 8.24 -11.52 23.81
C LEU A 370 7.30 -10.31 23.85
N LYS A 371 6.15 -10.43 24.52
CA LYS A 371 5.17 -9.35 24.66
C LYS A 371 5.73 -8.15 25.41
N ASP A 372 6.45 -8.39 26.51
CA ASP A 372 7.06 -7.33 27.32
C ASP A 372 8.18 -6.60 26.57
N THR A 373 9.03 -7.34 25.85
CA THR A 373 10.10 -6.73 25.02
C THR A 373 9.54 -5.97 23.82
N GLN A 374 8.46 -6.45 23.19
CA GLN A 374 7.72 -5.70 22.17
C GLN A 374 7.15 -4.39 22.74
N ALA A 375 6.51 -4.42 23.91
CA ALA A 375 5.97 -3.23 24.57
C ALA A 375 7.07 -2.20 24.90
N HIS A 376 8.21 -2.65 25.46
CA HIS A 376 9.37 -1.78 25.74
C HIS A 376 9.96 -1.17 24.45
N THR A 377 10.00 -1.95 23.37
CA THR A 377 10.47 -1.48 22.06
C THR A 377 9.52 -0.42 21.48
N GLN A 378 8.20 -0.63 21.57
CA GLN A 378 7.20 0.33 21.13
C GLN A 378 7.26 1.63 21.96
N GLU A 379 7.43 1.53 23.28
CA GLU A 379 7.59 2.71 24.13
C GLU A 379 8.86 3.50 23.78
N THR A 380 9.99 2.80 23.58
CA THR A 380 11.26 3.43 23.20
C THR A 380 11.16 4.08 21.82
N LYS A 381 10.46 3.46 20.87
CA LYS A 381 10.16 4.06 19.56
C LYS A 381 9.31 5.34 19.70
N MET A 382 8.26 5.33 20.51
CA MET A 382 7.45 6.54 20.78
C MET A 382 8.26 7.65 21.47
N ARG A 383 9.15 7.31 22.41
CA ARG A 383 10.07 8.26 23.04
C ARG A 383 11.04 8.85 22.01
N PHE A 384 11.63 8.01 21.16
CA PHE A 384 12.52 8.44 20.06
C PHE A 384 11.81 9.38 19.08
N GLU A 385 10.59 9.03 18.62
CA GLU A 385 9.81 9.88 17.70
C GLU A 385 9.48 11.25 18.30
N ARG A 386 9.20 11.33 19.61
CA ARG A 386 8.99 12.61 20.32
C ARG A 386 10.26 13.45 20.34
N VAL A 387 11.42 12.84 20.67
CA VAL A 387 12.72 13.53 20.72
C VAL A 387 13.16 13.96 19.31
N ALA A 388 12.95 13.14 18.28
CA ALA A 388 13.26 13.48 16.90
C ALA A 388 12.40 14.65 16.38
N LYS A 389 11.10 14.68 16.71
CA LYS A 389 10.23 15.84 16.42
C LYS A 389 10.70 17.11 17.13
N LEU A 390 11.06 17.01 18.41
CA LEU A 390 11.60 18.15 19.17
C LEU A 390 12.91 18.66 18.53
N LEU A 391 13.84 17.76 18.21
CA LEU A 391 15.11 18.08 17.56
C LEU A 391 14.91 18.77 16.20
N ASN A 392 13.99 18.28 15.37
CA ASN A 392 13.68 18.89 14.07
C ASN A 392 13.04 20.28 14.23
N ASN A 393 12.12 20.46 15.19
CA ASN A 393 11.55 21.78 15.51
C ASN A 393 12.64 22.75 16.01
N THR A 394 13.57 22.28 16.85
CA THR A 394 14.71 23.06 17.33
C THR A 394 15.65 23.45 16.18
N LYS A 395 15.98 22.53 15.27
CA LYS A 395 16.77 22.83 14.06
C LYS A 395 16.09 23.90 13.19
N ALA A 396 14.80 23.75 12.90
CA ALA A 396 14.04 24.71 12.11
C ALA A 396 13.98 26.10 12.79
N GLY A 397 13.77 26.14 14.11
CA GLY A 397 13.78 27.38 14.88
C GLY A 397 15.14 28.08 14.87
N ILE A 398 16.24 27.33 15.02
CA ILE A 398 17.61 27.85 14.97
C ILE A 398 17.96 28.33 13.56
N GLN A 399 17.57 27.60 12.51
CA GLN A 399 17.77 28.01 11.12
C GLN A 399 17.07 29.36 10.86
N HIS A 400 15.78 29.46 11.17
CA HIS A 400 14.99 30.69 11.01
C HIS A 400 15.54 31.87 11.86
N LEU A 401 16.08 31.60 13.05
CA LEU A 401 16.76 32.61 13.86
C LEU A 401 18.04 33.12 13.17
N CYS A 402 18.87 32.21 12.64
CA CYS A 402 20.12 32.58 12.00
C CYS A 402 19.94 33.17 10.58
N GLU A 403 18.82 32.87 9.90
CA GLU A 403 18.33 33.61 8.72
C GLU A 403 17.96 35.07 9.10
N LYS A 404 17.17 35.28 10.16
CA LYS A 404 16.83 36.63 10.65
C LYS A 404 18.04 37.43 11.12
N LEU A 405 19.06 36.77 11.65
CA LEU A 405 20.30 37.37 12.13
C LEU A 405 21.42 37.40 11.07
N GLU A 406 21.13 37.09 9.80
CA GLU A 406 22.12 37.13 8.72
C GLU A 406 22.69 38.54 8.51
N THR A 407 21.90 39.58 8.75
CA THR A 407 22.29 41.00 8.63
C THR A 407 23.22 41.49 9.74
N VAL A 408 23.36 40.74 10.83
CA VAL A 408 24.23 41.08 11.97
C VAL A 408 25.59 40.43 11.78
N ASN A 409 26.63 41.23 11.56
CA ASN A 409 27.99 40.75 11.35
C ASN A 409 28.82 40.87 12.63
N LEU A 410 29.25 39.71 13.16
CA LEU A 410 30.26 39.60 14.21
C LEU A 410 31.65 39.96 13.61
N PRO A 411 32.49 40.75 14.30
CA PRO A 411 33.78 41.18 13.76
C PRO A 411 34.87 40.10 13.77
N ASP A 412 34.64 38.93 14.36
CA ASP A 412 35.63 37.84 14.46
C ASP A 412 35.00 36.45 14.29
N LYS A 413 35.58 35.64 13.38
CA LYS A 413 35.34 34.18 13.16
C LYS A 413 34.03 33.74 12.43
N PRO A 414 33.96 32.49 11.90
CA PRO A 414 34.39 32.13 10.53
C PRO A 414 33.17 31.77 9.62
N PRO A 415 33.29 31.13 8.43
CA PRO A 415 32.26 31.23 7.37
C PRO A 415 30.96 30.47 7.68
N LYS A 416 29.90 30.83 6.94
CA LYS A 416 28.54 30.27 7.01
C LYS A 416 28.53 28.75 7.27
N LEU A 417 28.30 28.37 8.52
CA LEU A 417 28.06 26.99 8.92
C LEU A 417 26.71 26.53 8.36
N SER A 418 26.68 25.45 7.60
CA SER A 418 25.44 24.80 7.16
C SER A 418 24.79 24.05 8.32
N MET A 419 23.45 24.04 8.33
CA MET A 419 22.67 23.26 9.30
C MET A 419 22.98 21.76 9.12
N SER A 420 23.58 21.17 10.15
CA SER A 420 23.90 19.75 10.25
C SER A 420 23.71 19.31 11.70
N ASP A 421 23.42 18.03 11.92
CA ASP A 421 23.08 17.46 13.23
C ASP A 421 24.16 17.67 14.30
N GLU A 422 25.45 17.70 13.91
CA GLU A 422 26.57 18.00 14.80
C GLU A 422 26.75 19.51 15.04
N ASN A 423 26.30 20.35 14.11
CA ASN A 423 26.53 21.80 14.11
C ASN A 423 25.41 22.61 14.79
N VAL A 424 24.32 21.98 15.22
CA VAL A 424 23.15 22.66 15.82
C VAL A 424 23.55 23.50 17.05
N LYS A 425 24.41 22.95 17.91
CA LYS A 425 24.89 23.64 19.13
C LYS A 425 25.77 24.86 18.83
N PRO A 426 26.91 24.74 18.10
CA PRO A 426 27.76 25.91 17.81
C PRO A 426 27.04 26.98 16.98
N LEU A 427 26.07 26.60 16.14
CA LEU A 427 25.29 27.56 15.36
C LEU A 427 24.27 28.33 16.23
N LEU A 428 23.68 27.69 17.24
CA LEU A 428 22.91 28.37 18.29
C LEU A 428 23.80 29.33 19.12
N GLU A 429 25.02 28.92 19.49
CA GLU A 429 25.97 29.80 20.20
C GLU A 429 26.30 31.06 19.39
N VAL A 430 26.54 30.95 18.08
CA VAL A 430 26.71 32.10 17.17
C VAL A 430 25.46 32.96 17.10
N CYS A 431 24.28 32.36 16.99
CA CYS A 431 22.99 33.06 17.01
C CYS A 431 22.78 33.83 18.33
N ILE A 432 23.22 33.31 19.47
CA ILE A 432 23.19 33.99 20.78
C ILE A 432 24.14 35.18 20.80
N SER A 433 25.41 35.02 20.40
CA SER A 433 26.37 36.14 20.39
C SER A 433 25.97 37.28 19.45
N LYS A 434 25.26 36.98 18.34
CA LYS A 434 24.64 38.02 17.49
C LYS A 434 23.52 38.78 18.20
N LEU A 435 22.68 38.10 18.99
CA LEU A 435 21.63 38.74 19.80
C LEU A 435 22.22 39.60 20.92
N GLU A 436 23.27 39.13 21.60
CA GLU A 436 23.98 39.91 22.61
C GLU A 436 24.59 41.19 22.02
N GLN A 437 25.20 41.11 20.83
CA GLN A 437 25.70 42.29 20.13
C GLN A 437 24.59 43.25 19.67
N LEU A 438 23.42 42.75 19.26
CA LEU A 438 22.26 43.60 19.00
C LEU A 438 21.79 44.32 20.27
N THR A 439 21.70 43.60 21.39
CA THR A 439 21.30 44.18 22.68
C THR A 439 22.27 45.29 23.10
N ILE A 440 23.59 45.05 23.06
CA ILE A 440 24.61 46.06 23.36
C ILE A 440 24.57 47.24 22.37
N SER A 441 24.22 47.00 21.10
CA SER A 441 24.06 48.06 20.08
C SER A 441 22.79 48.90 20.24
N LEU A 442 21.83 48.41 21.05
CA LEU A 442 20.57 49.07 21.39
C LEU A 442 20.63 49.74 22.78
N GLU A 443 21.46 49.25 23.71
CA GLU A 443 21.75 49.92 24.99
C GLU A 443 22.36 51.31 24.75
N GLY A 444 21.53 52.35 24.88
CA GLY A 444 21.91 53.75 24.66
C GLY A 444 21.35 54.39 23.38
N LYS A 445 20.55 53.67 22.59
CA LYS A 445 19.72 54.26 21.52
C LYS A 445 18.24 54.11 21.88
N GLU A 446 17.57 55.22 22.08
CA GLU A 446 16.10 55.22 22.06
C GLU A 446 15.66 54.73 20.68
N LEU A 447 14.99 53.57 20.65
CA LEU A 447 14.28 53.10 19.47
C LEU A 447 13.23 54.16 19.11
N PRO A 448 13.08 54.54 17.82
CA PRO A 448 11.91 55.28 17.40
C PRO A 448 10.68 54.50 17.86
N GLU A 449 9.82 55.18 18.62
CA GLU A 449 8.55 54.62 19.08
C GLU A 449 7.84 53.99 17.87
N PRO A 450 7.40 52.72 17.93
CA PRO A 450 6.71 52.10 16.82
C PRO A 450 5.42 52.87 16.60
N VAL A 451 5.43 53.73 15.58
CA VAL A 451 4.26 54.52 15.18
C VAL A 451 3.13 53.54 14.95
N GLN A 452 2.18 53.52 15.89
CA GLN A 452 0.99 52.69 15.77
C GLN A 452 0.36 53.01 14.42
N PRO A 453 0.05 52.02 13.57
CA PRO A 453 -0.74 52.26 12.38
C PRO A 453 -2.04 52.93 12.84
N THR A 454 -2.24 54.18 12.44
CA THR A 454 -3.47 54.90 12.74
C THR A 454 -4.66 54.06 12.31
N ALA A 455 -5.70 54.02 13.13
CA ALA A 455 -6.83 53.08 13.04
C ALA A 455 -7.76 53.28 11.81
N ALA A 456 -7.23 53.85 10.72
CA ALA A 456 -7.88 54.05 9.43
C ALA A 456 -7.35 53.12 8.32
N GLN A 457 -6.36 52.25 8.59
CA GLN A 457 -5.79 51.33 7.59
C GLN A 457 -5.71 49.85 8.04
N ILE A 458 -6.47 49.45 9.06
CA ILE A 458 -6.63 48.02 9.44
C ILE A 458 -7.83 47.41 8.69
N GLN A 459 -7.73 47.40 7.36
CA GLN A 459 -8.48 46.47 6.51
C GLN A 459 -7.48 45.86 5.52
N GLN A 460 -7.48 44.52 5.41
CA GLN A 460 -6.58 43.71 4.58
C GLN A 460 -5.14 43.50 5.11
N GLN A 461 -5.02 42.97 6.33
CA GLN A 461 -4.08 41.87 6.58
C GLN A 461 -4.61 41.05 7.77
N GLY A 462 -4.89 39.77 7.52
CA GLY A 462 -5.59 38.91 8.49
C GLY A 462 -4.65 38.36 9.55
N GLU A 463 -5.15 38.23 10.77
CA GLU A 463 -4.60 37.32 11.77
C GLU A 463 -4.50 35.90 11.20
N PRO A 464 -3.49 35.09 11.59
CA PRO A 464 -3.52 33.66 11.28
C PRO A 464 -4.72 33.02 12.01
N PRO A 465 -5.71 32.46 11.29
CA PRO A 465 -6.87 31.88 11.95
C PRO A 465 -6.46 30.67 12.79
N SER A 466 -7.05 30.54 13.97
CA SER A 466 -7.00 29.29 14.73
C SER A 466 -7.50 28.14 13.82
N ILE A 467 -6.75 27.05 13.78
CA ILE A 467 -6.82 26.01 12.73
C ILE A 467 -8.15 25.21 12.69
N LEU A 468 -9.11 25.55 13.55
CA LEU A 468 -10.44 24.93 13.65
C LEU A 468 -11.59 25.75 13.05
N GLN A 469 -11.38 26.99 12.57
CA GLN A 469 -12.45 27.78 11.95
C GLN A 469 -12.01 28.45 10.64
N VAL A 470 -12.29 27.77 9.51
CA VAL A 470 -12.09 28.31 8.16
C VAL A 470 -13.46 28.54 7.51
N ASN A 471 -13.92 29.79 7.47
CA ASN A 471 -15.12 30.15 6.73
C ASN A 471 -14.83 30.22 5.22
N PRO A 472 -15.62 29.56 4.36
CA PRO A 472 -15.28 29.39 2.93
C PRO A 472 -15.44 30.67 2.08
N SER A 473 -15.89 31.78 2.65
CA SER A 473 -16.27 33.01 1.93
C SER A 473 -15.15 34.06 1.80
N VAL A 474 -13.96 33.82 2.38
CA VAL A 474 -12.87 34.81 2.45
C VAL A 474 -11.55 34.21 1.94
N LEU A 475 -11.51 33.89 0.64
CA LEU A 475 -10.29 33.43 -0.06
C LEU A 475 -10.01 34.31 -1.28
N PRO A 476 -8.76 34.78 -1.50
CA PRO A 476 -8.41 35.64 -2.64
C PRO A 476 -8.59 34.97 -4.01
N ALA A 477 -8.97 35.77 -5.02
CA ALA A 477 -9.34 35.30 -6.36
C ALA A 477 -8.20 34.64 -7.17
N PHE A 478 -6.93 34.86 -6.80
CA PHE A 478 -5.77 34.20 -7.42
C PHE A 478 -5.54 32.76 -6.91
N ASN A 479 -6.29 32.32 -5.90
CA ASN A 479 -6.17 30.98 -5.34
C ASN A 479 -7.02 29.98 -6.15
N THR A 480 -6.57 29.67 -7.37
CA THR A 480 -7.19 28.69 -8.25
C THR A 480 -7.14 27.31 -7.58
N ARG A 481 -8.25 26.91 -6.93
CA ARG A 481 -8.44 25.53 -6.48
C ARG A 481 -8.21 24.60 -7.66
N VAL A 482 -7.12 23.84 -7.62
CA VAL A 482 -7.01 22.61 -8.40
C VAL A 482 -8.20 21.76 -8.00
N LYS A 483 -9.12 21.54 -8.93
CA LYS A 483 -10.13 20.50 -8.77
C LYS A 483 -9.38 19.17 -8.84
N LEU A 484 -8.85 18.74 -7.70
CA LEU A 484 -8.67 17.31 -7.47
C LEU A 484 -10.04 16.71 -7.77
N HIS A 485 -10.08 15.87 -8.81
CA HIS A 485 -11.26 15.07 -9.07
C HIS A 485 -11.60 14.37 -7.77
N ALA A 486 -12.88 14.23 -7.44
CA ALA A 486 -13.23 13.26 -6.41
C ALA A 486 -12.61 11.94 -6.89
N VAL A 487 -11.67 11.42 -6.10
CA VAL A 487 -11.32 10.01 -6.17
C VAL A 487 -12.58 9.36 -5.61
N GLU A 488 -13.51 9.08 -6.53
CA GLU A 488 -14.43 7.97 -6.35
C GLU A 488 -13.50 6.81 -6.00
N PHE A 489 -13.59 6.36 -4.76
CA PHE A 489 -13.09 5.05 -4.40
C PHE A 489 -13.97 4.08 -5.20
N GLU A 490 -13.56 3.79 -6.44
CA GLU A 490 -13.72 2.43 -6.93
C GLU A 490 -13.11 1.58 -5.82
N GLU A 491 -13.94 0.71 -5.24
CA GLU A 491 -13.45 -0.47 -4.56
C GLU A 491 -12.75 -1.31 -5.64
N ASP A 492 -11.50 -0.94 -5.92
CA ASP A 492 -10.49 -1.87 -6.38
C ASP A 492 -10.47 -2.97 -5.32
N LEU A 493 -11.28 -3.99 -5.58
CA LEU A 493 -11.18 -5.31 -4.98
C LEU A 493 -9.80 -5.82 -5.37
N ALA A 494 -8.81 -5.42 -4.57
CA ALA A 494 -7.54 -6.09 -4.51
C ALA A 494 -7.87 -7.53 -4.15
N ASP A 495 -7.70 -8.42 -5.13
CA ASP A 495 -7.55 -9.85 -4.90
C ASP A 495 -6.29 -10.02 -4.04
N GLU A 496 -6.42 -9.82 -2.73
CA GLU A 496 -5.50 -10.36 -1.74
C GLU A 496 -5.68 -11.88 -1.81
N GLU A 497 -4.86 -12.53 -2.63
CA GLU A 497 -4.63 -13.98 -2.60
C GLU A 497 -3.97 -14.34 -1.25
N ASP A 498 -4.81 -14.38 -0.23
CA ASP A 498 -4.46 -14.82 1.11
C ASP A 498 -4.30 -16.36 1.06
N GLU A 499 -3.08 -16.83 0.76
CA GLU A 499 -2.68 -18.24 0.94
C GLU A 499 -2.62 -18.57 2.44
N ASN A 500 -3.80 -18.68 3.06
CA ASN A 500 -4.05 -19.24 4.39
C ASN A 500 -5.20 -20.25 4.30
N ASP A 501 -5.00 -21.32 3.52
CA ASP A 501 -5.92 -22.46 3.47
C ASP A 501 -5.35 -23.66 4.22
N ASP A 502 -5.69 -23.75 5.50
CA ASP A 502 -5.72 -25.02 6.24
C ASP A 502 -6.87 -24.96 7.29
N GLU A 503 -7.73 -25.97 7.26
CA GLU A 503 -8.67 -26.35 8.32
C GLU A 503 -9.94 -25.49 8.54
N HIS A 504 -10.84 -25.45 7.53
CA HIS A 504 -12.19 -26.07 7.61
C HIS A 504 -13.07 -25.71 6.38
N GLY A 505 -12.84 -26.37 5.25
CA GLY A 505 -13.63 -26.17 4.03
C GLY A 505 -15.09 -26.64 4.15
N GLU A 506 -16.03 -25.70 4.14
CA GLU A 506 -17.47 -25.98 3.99
C GLU A 506 -17.71 -26.55 2.58
N VAL A 507 -18.13 -27.83 2.49
CA VAL A 507 -18.25 -28.55 1.22
C VAL A 507 -19.30 -27.89 0.32
N PRO A 508 -18.95 -27.34 -0.87
CA PRO A 508 -19.88 -26.59 -1.69
C PRO A 508 -21.04 -27.47 -2.18
N ASP A 509 -22.26 -27.02 -1.88
CA ASP A 509 -23.46 -27.82 -2.11
C ASP A 509 -23.70 -28.12 -3.61
N ARG A 510 -24.36 -29.23 -3.94
CA ARG A 510 -24.40 -29.78 -5.33
C ARG A 510 -24.91 -28.79 -6.39
N GLU A 511 -25.74 -27.83 -6.00
CA GLU A 511 -26.23 -26.77 -6.88
C GLU A 511 -25.18 -25.69 -7.19
N THR A 512 -24.28 -25.37 -6.25
CA THR A 512 -23.22 -24.36 -6.43
C THR A 512 -22.21 -24.86 -7.48
N ILE A 513 -21.80 -26.12 -7.37
CA ILE A 513 -20.93 -26.81 -8.35
C ILE A 513 -21.58 -26.81 -9.74
N LYS A 514 -22.90 -27.07 -9.83
CA LYS A 514 -23.64 -26.98 -11.10
C LYS A 514 -23.66 -25.57 -11.68
N LYS A 515 -23.86 -24.53 -10.85
CA LYS A 515 -23.85 -23.12 -11.28
C LYS A 515 -22.47 -22.70 -11.80
N HIS A 516 -21.39 -22.99 -11.07
CA HIS A 516 -20.02 -22.72 -11.52
C HIS A 516 -19.67 -23.45 -12.81
N THR A 517 -20.02 -24.74 -12.91
CA THR A 517 -19.78 -25.53 -14.14
C THR A 517 -20.49 -24.93 -15.35
N ASN A 518 -21.77 -24.54 -15.20
CA ASN A 518 -22.53 -23.90 -16.27
C ASN A 518 -22.00 -22.50 -16.63
N GLN A 519 -21.55 -21.69 -15.67
CA GLN A 519 -20.87 -20.42 -15.94
C GLN A 519 -19.58 -20.64 -16.74
N MET A 520 -18.77 -21.62 -16.36
CA MET A 520 -17.49 -21.93 -17.04
C MET A 520 -17.69 -22.42 -18.47
N ILE A 521 -18.71 -23.25 -18.72
CA ILE A 521 -19.11 -23.70 -20.06
C ILE A 521 -19.59 -22.51 -20.91
N ASN A 522 -20.46 -21.66 -20.36
CA ASN A 522 -20.97 -20.47 -21.06
C ASN A 522 -19.88 -19.44 -21.36
N ALA A 523 -18.90 -19.29 -20.47
CA ALA A 523 -17.74 -18.41 -20.68
C ALA A 523 -16.83 -18.91 -21.81
N ARG A 524 -16.63 -20.25 -21.93
CA ARG A 524 -15.89 -20.85 -23.05
C ARG A 524 -16.63 -20.69 -24.38
N LEU A 525 -17.96 -20.88 -24.40
CA LEU A 525 -18.77 -20.73 -25.62
C LEU A 525 -18.80 -19.29 -26.16
N LYS A 526 -18.71 -18.26 -25.31
CA LYS A 526 -18.72 -16.85 -25.72
C LYS A 526 -17.43 -16.36 -26.42
N LYS A 527 -16.33 -17.12 -26.42
CA LYS A 527 -15.05 -16.69 -27.05
C LYS A 527 -14.95 -16.91 -28.57
N SER A 528 -15.98 -17.46 -29.23
CA SER A 528 -15.95 -17.76 -30.67
C SER A 528 -16.83 -16.83 -31.53
N GLN A 529 -16.49 -15.53 -31.59
CA GLN A 529 -17.01 -14.59 -32.60
C GLN A 529 -15.90 -13.61 -33.05
N PRO A 530 -15.52 -13.59 -34.35
CA PRO A 530 -14.48 -12.69 -34.84
C PRO A 530 -14.99 -11.25 -35.02
N LYS A 531 -14.26 -10.27 -34.48
CA LYS A 531 -14.56 -8.84 -34.66
C LYS A 531 -14.30 -8.41 -36.11
N LYS A 532 -15.33 -7.87 -36.79
CA LYS A 532 -15.19 -7.26 -38.13
C LYS A 532 -14.36 -5.96 -38.05
N SER A 533 -13.35 -5.84 -38.89
CA SER A 533 -12.53 -4.62 -39.03
C SER A 533 -13.28 -3.51 -39.78
N LYS A 534 -13.26 -2.29 -39.25
CA LYS A 534 -13.74 -1.10 -39.98
C LYS A 534 -12.69 -0.66 -41.01
N LYS A 535 -13.07 -0.60 -42.30
CA LYS A 535 -12.24 0.02 -43.35
C LYS A 535 -12.13 1.53 -43.12
N LYS A 536 -10.90 2.04 -43.07
CA LYS A 536 -10.59 3.47 -43.15
C LYS A 536 -10.63 3.87 -44.62
N LYS A 537 -11.49 4.82 -45.01
CA LYS A 537 -11.59 5.30 -46.39
C LYS A 537 -10.69 6.52 -46.52
N VAL A 538 -9.48 6.32 -47.05
CA VAL A 538 -8.66 7.43 -47.56
C VAL A 538 -9.18 7.73 -48.96
N LYS A 539 -9.40 9.01 -49.21
CA LYS A 539 -9.60 9.60 -50.53
C LYS A 539 -8.26 10.24 -50.86
N ASP A 540 -7.77 10.08 -52.09
CA ASP A 540 -7.34 11.19 -52.94
C ASP A 540 -6.80 10.64 -54.28
N ASP A 541 -7.25 11.37 -55.31
CA ASP A 541 -6.63 11.72 -56.58
C ASP A 541 -6.30 10.69 -57.68
N GLU A 542 -6.78 11.11 -58.85
CA GLU A 542 -6.60 10.63 -60.21
C GLU A 542 -5.14 10.87 -60.67
N ASP A 543 -4.51 9.89 -61.33
CA ASP A 543 -4.25 9.92 -62.79
C ASP A 543 -3.26 8.81 -63.23
N ASP A 544 -3.40 8.40 -64.50
CA ASP A 544 -2.62 7.42 -65.30
C ASP A 544 -2.52 5.93 -64.83
#